data_AF-A0A6I9MK51-F1
#
_entry.id   AF-A0A6I9MK51-F1
#
_cell.length_a   1.000
_cell.length_b   1.000
_cell.length_c   1.000
_cell.angle_alpha   90.00
_cell.angle_beta   90.00
_cell.angle_gamma   90.00
#
_symmetry.space_group_name_H-M   'P 1'
#
loop_
_entity.id
_entity.type
_entity.pdbx_description
1 polymer ?
#
loop_
_entity_poly.entity_id
_entity_poly.type
_entity_poly.pdbx_seq_one_letter_code
_entity_poly.pdbx_strand_id
1 'polypeptide(L)'
;MALRLLRLVPASASACGLAAGAQRVEQIHTSVQCQLKYGHLAYVLGDKVSKRLNDYSRVITVDGNLCSGKSKLAKEIAESLGMKHFPEAGIQYSSSTTGDGRPLDIEFSGSCSLEKFYDDPKSNDGNSYRLQSWLYASRLLQYADALEHLLSTGQGVVLERSIFSDFVFLEAMYNQGYIRKECVDHYREVKRLTLPQYLPPHVVIYVDVPVPEIQSRIQKRGDPHEMKVTSAYLQDIENAYKNIFLPEMSKQCEVLVYSTWESENSIKVVEDIEYLKYNKGPWLEQTDISFHYLRLRVQDKIEVLDFTTVPIYLPEITIGAHQGTRIQNSFRALPGRKYKPGYNAEVGDKWIWLK
;
A
#
# COMPACT_ATOMS: atom_id res chain seq x y z
N MET A 1 68.07 -38.49 -25.66
CA MET A 1 67.97 -39.95 -25.46
C MET A 1 66.80 -40.18 -24.51
N ALA A 2 65.62 -40.60 -25.01
CA ALA A 2 65.01 -41.94 -24.85
C ALA A 2 64.67 -42.26 -23.36
N LEU A 3 63.50 -42.71 -22.88
CA LEU A 3 62.20 -43.27 -23.31
C LEU A 3 61.14 -42.77 -22.27
N ARG A 4 59.84 -42.49 -22.49
CA ARG A 4 58.63 -43.21 -22.96
C ARG A 4 58.11 -44.39 -22.10
N LEU A 5 56.83 -44.26 -21.67
CA LEU A 5 55.78 -45.29 -21.34
C LEU A 5 55.79 -45.90 -19.92
N LEU A 6 54.71 -46.28 -19.20
CA LEU A 6 53.22 -46.26 -19.32
C LEU A 6 52.61 -46.84 -17.99
N ARG A 7 51.41 -46.35 -17.60
CA ARG A 7 50.21 -47.05 -17.03
C ARG A 7 50.15 -47.82 -15.68
N LEU A 8 49.19 -47.35 -14.85
CA LEU A 8 48.02 -48.02 -14.19
C LEU A 8 48.16 -49.12 -13.09
N VAL A 9 47.70 -48.76 -11.87
CA VAL A 9 46.73 -49.41 -10.90
C VAL A 9 46.90 -50.91 -10.53
N PRO A 10 46.94 -51.30 -9.22
CA PRO A 10 45.75 -51.76 -8.43
C PRO A 10 45.79 -51.40 -6.91
N ALA A 11 44.68 -51.03 -6.24
CA ALA A 11 43.63 -51.83 -5.56
C ALA A 11 43.87 -52.15 -4.06
N SER A 12 42.83 -51.83 -3.25
CA SER A 12 42.38 -52.41 -1.96
C SER A 12 43.28 -52.41 -0.71
N ALA A 13 42.82 -51.79 0.39
CA ALA A 13 42.07 -52.46 1.48
C ALA A 13 41.85 -51.52 2.70
N SER A 14 40.75 -51.78 3.39
CA SER A 14 40.08 -51.05 4.48
C SER A 14 40.74 -51.12 5.87
N ALA A 15 40.49 -50.11 6.73
CA ALA A 15 40.17 -50.34 8.15
C ALA A 15 39.39 -49.15 8.75
N CYS A 16 38.19 -49.45 9.24
CA CYS A 16 37.31 -48.59 10.02
C CYS A 16 37.89 -48.36 11.43
N GLY A 17 37.73 -47.15 11.97
CA GLY A 17 38.08 -46.83 13.35
C GLY A 17 37.28 -45.63 13.85
N LEU A 18 36.05 -45.89 14.32
CA LEU A 18 35.21 -44.96 15.06
C LEU A 18 35.87 -44.63 16.40
N ALA A 19 36.17 -43.36 16.66
CA ALA A 19 36.41 -42.85 18.00
C ALA A 19 35.56 -41.60 18.20
N ALA A 20 34.42 -41.80 18.88
CA ALA A 20 33.53 -40.76 19.32
C ALA A 20 34.22 -39.91 20.42
N GLY A 21 34.40 -38.62 20.14
CA GLY A 21 34.78 -37.61 21.12
C GLY A 21 33.79 -36.46 21.03
N ALA A 22 32.70 -36.56 21.78
CA ALA A 22 31.69 -35.52 21.86
C ALA A 22 32.23 -34.31 22.65
N GLN A 23 32.66 -33.27 21.95
CA GLN A 23 32.68 -31.92 22.49
C GLN A 23 31.39 -31.21 22.05
N ARG A 24 30.37 -31.33 22.90
CA ARG A 24 29.21 -30.43 22.88
C ARG A 24 29.70 -29.04 23.28
N VAL A 25 30.09 -28.24 22.30
CA VAL A 25 30.01 -26.79 22.47
C VAL A 25 28.54 -26.46 22.35
N GLU A 26 27.90 -26.19 23.48
CA GLU A 26 26.58 -25.57 23.53
C GLU A 26 26.67 -24.18 22.89
N GLN A 27 26.66 -24.14 21.56
CA GLN A 27 26.25 -22.95 20.84
C GLN A 27 24.77 -22.80 21.10
N ILE A 28 24.44 -21.94 22.07
CA ILE A 28 23.10 -21.38 22.18
C ILE A 28 22.90 -20.59 20.89
N HIS A 29 22.28 -21.24 19.89
CA HIS A 29 21.81 -20.59 18.68
C HIS A 29 20.62 -19.70 19.05
N THR A 30 20.89 -18.54 19.67
CA THR A 30 19.91 -17.46 19.81
C THR A 30 19.83 -16.69 18.50
N SER A 31 19.39 -17.32 17.42
CA SER A 31 18.89 -16.58 16.26
C SER A 31 17.36 -16.58 16.33
N VAL A 32 16.83 -15.96 17.39
CA VAL A 32 15.46 -15.45 17.32
C VAL A 32 15.54 -14.26 16.37
N GLN A 33 15.15 -14.47 15.11
CA GLN A 33 14.83 -13.38 14.20
C GLN A 33 13.56 -12.69 14.73
N CYS A 34 13.69 -11.99 15.85
CA CYS A 34 12.74 -10.96 16.20
C CYS A 34 13.02 -9.84 15.21
N GLN A 35 12.08 -9.51 14.33
CA GLN A 35 12.17 -8.29 13.54
C GLN A 35 12.23 -7.14 14.53
N LEU A 36 13.45 -6.65 14.81
CA LEU A 36 13.67 -5.57 15.76
C LEU A 36 12.92 -4.35 15.25
N LYS A 37 11.91 -3.95 16.01
CA LYS A 37 11.16 -2.73 15.73
C LYS A 37 12.08 -1.54 15.94
N TYR A 38 12.08 -0.60 15.01
CA TYR A 38 12.73 0.69 15.23
C TYR A 38 12.10 1.38 16.44
N GLY A 39 12.92 2.10 17.19
CA GLY A 39 12.53 2.67 18.48
C GLY A 39 13.47 3.80 18.88
N HIS A 40 13.20 4.40 20.05
CA HIS A 40 14.04 5.48 20.59
C HIS A 40 15.51 5.07 20.75
N LEU A 41 15.77 3.81 21.15
CA LEU A 41 17.15 3.30 21.28
C LEU A 41 17.89 3.33 19.94
N ALA A 42 17.26 2.88 18.86
CA ALA A 42 17.88 2.91 17.53
C ALA A 42 18.20 4.34 17.07
N TYR A 43 17.30 5.29 17.36
CA TYR A 43 17.51 6.70 17.06
C TYR A 43 18.68 7.29 17.86
N VAL A 44 18.75 7.03 19.17
CA VAL A 44 19.85 7.48 20.04
C VAL A 44 21.18 6.86 19.63
N LEU A 45 21.18 5.60 19.20
CA LEU A 45 22.36 4.91 18.65
C LEU A 45 22.78 5.44 17.26
N GLY A 46 22.06 6.42 16.71
CA GLY A 46 22.47 7.17 15.52
C GLY A 46 21.83 6.73 14.21
N ASP A 47 20.80 5.86 14.26
CA ASP A 47 19.94 5.55 13.11
C ASP A 47 19.01 6.72 12.79
N LYS A 48 19.55 7.71 12.08
CA LYS A 48 18.84 8.91 11.65
C LYS A 48 18.40 8.78 10.20
N VAL A 49 17.15 9.15 9.94
CA VAL A 49 16.55 9.08 8.60
C VAL A 49 17.30 9.99 7.61
N SER A 50 17.69 11.19 8.01
CA SER A 50 18.37 12.14 7.11
C SER A 50 19.71 11.63 6.56
N LYS A 51 20.34 10.63 7.20
CA LYS A 51 21.56 10.00 6.68
C LYS A 51 21.30 9.07 5.49
N ARG A 52 20.06 8.61 5.34
CA ARG A 52 19.63 7.65 4.30
C ARG A 52 18.90 8.34 3.15
N LEU A 53 18.39 9.55 3.37
CA LEU A 53 17.67 10.31 2.35
C LEU A 53 18.65 10.91 1.34
N ASN A 54 18.38 10.64 0.07
CA ASN A 54 19.06 11.17 -1.10
C ASN A 54 18.07 12.02 -1.92
N ASP A 55 18.56 12.66 -2.99
CA ASP A 55 17.71 13.49 -3.86
C ASP A 55 16.59 12.69 -4.55
N TYR A 56 16.83 11.40 -4.81
CA TYR A 56 15.88 10.44 -5.38
C TYR A 56 14.93 9.81 -4.34
N SER A 57 15.06 10.14 -3.05
CA SER A 57 14.19 9.62 -1.98
C SER A 57 12.88 10.40 -1.95
N ARG A 58 12.04 10.20 -2.98
CA ARG A 58 10.80 10.95 -3.19
C ARG A 58 9.58 10.05 -3.18
N VAL A 59 8.45 10.62 -2.79
CA VAL A 59 7.12 9.98 -2.92
C VAL A 59 6.44 10.58 -4.13
N ILE A 60 6.20 9.76 -5.14
CA ILE A 60 5.54 10.14 -6.39
C ILE A 60 4.20 9.41 -6.43
N THR A 61 3.12 10.14 -6.69
CA THR A 61 1.78 9.55 -6.83
C THR A 61 1.27 9.76 -8.25
N VAL A 62 0.89 8.67 -8.92
CA VAL A 62 0.25 8.72 -10.24
C VAL A 62 -1.26 8.63 -10.06
N ASP A 63 -1.93 9.74 -10.36
CA ASP A 63 -3.37 9.94 -10.27
C ASP A 63 -4.00 10.02 -11.67
N GLY A 64 -5.28 9.70 -11.72
CA GLY A 64 -6.05 9.68 -12.95
C GLY A 64 -7.38 8.97 -12.79
N ASN A 65 -8.26 9.16 -13.77
CA ASN A 65 -9.58 8.55 -13.82
C ASN A 65 -9.48 7.01 -14.00
N LEU A 66 -10.62 6.31 -13.99
CA LEU A 66 -10.66 4.87 -14.24
C LEU A 66 -10.09 4.57 -15.63
N CYS A 67 -9.34 3.48 -15.76
CA CYS A 67 -8.76 3.03 -17.04
C CYS A 67 -7.89 4.07 -17.79
N SER A 68 -7.34 5.09 -17.11
CA SER A 68 -6.45 6.08 -17.74
C SER A 68 -5.08 5.52 -18.17
N GLY A 69 -4.74 4.27 -17.80
CA GLY A 69 -3.42 3.67 -18.08
C GLY A 69 -2.35 3.97 -17.03
N LYS A 70 -2.73 4.66 -15.93
CA LYS A 70 -1.86 5.04 -14.81
C LYS A 70 -0.99 3.90 -14.26
N SER A 71 -1.51 2.67 -14.21
CA SER A 71 -0.81 1.53 -13.62
C SER A 71 0.40 1.08 -14.45
N LYS A 72 0.31 1.25 -15.78
CA LYS A 72 1.44 0.98 -16.67
C LYS A 72 2.50 2.07 -16.51
N LEU A 73 2.07 3.34 -16.56
CA LEU A 73 2.96 4.48 -16.38
C LEU A 73 3.70 4.46 -15.03
N ALA A 74 3.00 4.15 -13.94
CA ALA A 74 3.59 4.06 -12.60
C ALA A 74 4.70 3.00 -12.51
N LYS A 75 4.53 1.86 -13.19
CA LYS A 75 5.55 0.80 -13.25
C LYS A 75 6.77 1.25 -14.05
N GLU A 76 6.56 1.84 -15.22
CA GLU A 76 7.65 2.32 -16.08
C GLU A 76 8.47 3.43 -15.40
N ILE A 77 7.82 4.35 -14.70
CA ILE A 77 8.49 5.39 -13.90
C ILE A 77 9.30 4.77 -12.77
N ALA A 78 8.72 3.80 -12.04
CA ALA A 78 9.41 3.14 -10.95
C ALA A 78 10.64 2.36 -11.41
N GLU A 79 10.55 1.65 -12.53
CA GLU A 79 11.66 0.91 -13.13
C GLU A 79 12.76 1.87 -13.62
N SER A 80 12.39 2.98 -14.26
CA SER A 80 13.34 3.95 -14.80
C SER A 80 14.10 4.70 -13.70
N LEU A 81 13.42 5.10 -12.62
CA LEU A 81 14.02 5.83 -11.50
C LEU A 81 14.59 4.90 -10.40
N GLY A 82 14.47 3.58 -10.55
CA GLY A 82 14.89 2.61 -9.52
C GLY A 82 14.10 2.72 -8.20
N MET A 83 12.86 3.20 -8.27
CA MET A 83 11.96 3.38 -7.13
C MET A 83 11.10 2.13 -6.89
N LYS A 84 10.57 1.98 -5.68
CA LYS A 84 9.64 0.90 -5.38
C LYS A 84 8.23 1.25 -5.89
N HIS A 85 7.68 0.43 -6.78
CA HIS A 85 6.29 0.53 -7.21
C HIS A 85 5.36 -0.13 -6.18
N PHE A 86 4.29 0.57 -5.81
CA PHE A 86 3.18 0.01 -5.08
C PHE A 86 1.93 0.03 -5.98
N PRO A 87 1.34 -1.14 -6.28
CA PRO A 87 0.14 -1.24 -7.12
C PRO A 87 -1.07 -0.63 -6.40
N GLU A 88 -2.11 -0.21 -7.14
CA GLU A 88 -3.31 0.39 -6.53
C GLU A 88 -3.91 -0.49 -5.40
N ALA A 89 -4.13 0.11 -4.23
CA ALA A 89 -4.75 -0.59 -3.11
C ALA A 89 -6.23 -0.93 -3.40
N GLY A 90 -6.49 -2.22 -3.56
CA GLY A 90 -7.84 -2.78 -3.61
C GLY A 90 -8.35 -3.23 -2.24
N ILE A 91 -9.51 -3.88 -2.24
CA ILE A 91 -10.19 -4.41 -1.03
C ILE A 91 -9.29 -5.39 -0.25
N GLN A 92 -8.45 -6.14 -0.94
CA GLN A 92 -7.60 -7.20 -0.38
C GLN A 92 -6.16 -6.73 -0.08
N TYR A 93 -5.89 -5.43 -0.08
CA TYR A 93 -4.54 -4.93 0.20
C TYR A 93 -4.03 -5.40 1.57
N SER A 94 -4.84 -5.24 2.62
CA SER A 94 -4.47 -5.61 4.00
C SER A 94 -4.17 -7.11 4.17
N SER A 95 -4.91 -7.98 3.47
CA SER A 95 -4.70 -9.43 3.48
C SER A 95 -3.48 -9.86 2.66
N SER A 96 -3.14 -9.11 1.61
CA SER A 96 -1.91 -9.35 0.84
C SER A 96 -0.64 -8.97 1.62
N THR A 97 -0.68 -7.88 2.39
CA THR A 97 0.46 -7.43 3.19
C THR A 97 0.67 -8.27 4.46
N THR A 98 -0.43 -8.78 5.04
CA THR A 98 -0.39 -9.45 6.36
C THR A 98 -0.59 -10.96 6.23
N GLY A 99 0.18 -11.78 6.95
CA GLY A 99 -0.02 -13.23 7.06
C GLY A 99 0.40 -13.99 5.80
N ASP A 100 -0.44 -14.90 5.32
CA ASP A 100 -0.11 -15.81 4.20
C ASP A 100 -0.08 -15.14 2.81
N GLY A 101 -0.42 -13.85 2.72
CA GLY A 101 -0.51 -13.09 1.47
C GLY A 101 -1.65 -13.50 0.55
N ARG A 102 -2.49 -14.46 0.96
CA ARG A 102 -3.64 -14.93 0.18
C ARG A 102 -4.85 -14.00 0.38
N PRO A 103 -5.63 -13.76 -0.69
CA PRO A 103 -6.97 -13.18 -0.59
C PRO A 103 -7.81 -13.86 0.48
N LEU A 104 -8.45 -13.05 1.31
CA LEU A 104 -9.45 -13.53 2.28
C LEU A 104 -10.84 -13.44 1.68
N ASP A 105 -11.76 -14.25 2.23
CA ASP A 105 -13.16 -14.15 1.88
C ASP A 105 -13.71 -12.74 2.12
N ILE A 106 -14.74 -12.40 1.34
CA ILE A 106 -15.36 -11.07 1.34
C ILE A 106 -15.89 -10.70 2.74
N GLU A 107 -16.35 -11.68 3.52
CA GLU A 107 -16.83 -11.47 4.89
C GLU A 107 -15.77 -10.83 5.80
N PHE A 108 -14.50 -11.23 5.64
CA PHE A 108 -13.37 -10.71 6.42
C PHE A 108 -12.76 -9.46 5.79
N SER A 109 -12.97 -9.25 4.49
CA SER A 109 -12.44 -8.11 3.72
C SER A 109 -13.46 -6.96 3.67
N GLY A 110 -14.00 -6.58 4.82
CA GLY A 110 -14.93 -5.44 4.96
C GLY A 110 -16.37 -5.72 4.52
N SER A 111 -16.71 -6.96 4.13
CA SER A 111 -18.05 -7.32 3.63
C SER A 111 -18.53 -6.38 2.50
N CYS A 112 -17.60 -5.96 1.65
CA CYS A 112 -17.84 -5.02 0.56
C CYS A 112 -17.38 -5.62 -0.77
N SER A 113 -18.08 -5.28 -1.85
CA SER A 113 -17.74 -5.74 -3.20
C SER A 113 -17.85 -4.60 -4.18
N LEU A 114 -16.80 -4.46 -4.99
CA LEU A 114 -16.73 -3.49 -6.09
C LEU A 114 -17.68 -3.88 -7.23
N GLU A 115 -17.82 -5.17 -7.51
CA GLU A 115 -18.76 -5.70 -8.52
C GLU A 115 -20.19 -5.33 -8.16
N LYS A 116 -20.57 -5.54 -6.89
CA LYS A 116 -21.90 -5.16 -6.39
C LYS A 116 -22.13 -3.65 -6.44
N PHE A 117 -21.09 -2.85 -6.22
CA PHE A 117 -21.18 -1.40 -6.37
C PHE A 117 -21.46 -0.99 -7.81
N TYR A 118 -20.82 -1.62 -8.80
CA TYR A 118 -21.10 -1.31 -10.21
C TYR A 118 -22.46 -1.82 -10.69
N ASP A 119 -22.95 -2.93 -10.14
CA ASP A 119 -24.25 -3.49 -10.49
C ASP A 119 -25.42 -2.68 -9.92
N ASP A 120 -25.35 -2.32 -8.63
CA ASP A 120 -26.35 -1.53 -7.95
C ASP A 120 -25.71 -0.55 -6.94
N PRO A 121 -25.27 0.64 -7.41
CA PRO A 121 -24.68 1.66 -6.55
C PRO A 121 -25.65 2.25 -5.52
N LYS A 122 -26.97 2.09 -5.73
CA LYS A 122 -28.03 2.65 -4.86
C LYS A 122 -28.63 1.61 -3.92
N SER A 123 -27.96 0.47 -3.77
CA SER A 123 -28.39 -0.61 -2.90
C SER A 123 -28.57 -0.14 -1.45
N ASN A 124 -29.69 -0.52 -0.83
CA ASN A 124 -30.01 -0.21 0.56
C ASN A 124 -29.05 -0.84 1.58
N ASP A 125 -28.20 -1.78 1.16
CA ASP A 125 -27.25 -2.50 2.02
C ASP A 125 -26.06 -1.65 2.48
N GLY A 126 -25.96 -0.40 2.01
CA GLY A 126 -24.88 0.52 2.34
C GLY A 126 -23.52 0.15 1.75
N ASN A 127 -23.49 -0.75 0.76
CA ASN A 127 -22.25 -1.26 0.18
C ASN A 127 -21.37 -0.14 -0.39
N SER A 128 -21.97 0.87 -1.02
CA SER A 128 -21.27 1.98 -1.68
C SER A 128 -20.37 2.74 -0.70
N TYR A 129 -20.94 3.16 0.44
CA TYR A 129 -20.16 3.88 1.44
C TYR A 129 -19.19 2.96 2.20
N ARG A 130 -19.62 1.74 2.56
CA ARG A 130 -18.75 0.76 3.24
C ARG A 130 -17.52 0.42 2.41
N LEU A 131 -17.69 0.24 1.11
CA LEU A 131 -16.59 0.03 0.15
C LEU A 131 -15.63 1.23 0.15
N GLN A 132 -16.16 2.45 0.07
CA GLN A 132 -15.33 3.65 0.07
C GLN A 132 -14.52 3.79 1.36
N SER A 133 -15.14 3.61 2.53
CA SER A 133 -14.44 3.63 3.81
C SER A 133 -13.36 2.56 3.90
N TRP A 134 -13.62 1.35 3.37
CA TRP A 134 -12.65 0.26 3.34
C TRP A 134 -11.47 0.53 2.39
N LEU A 135 -11.74 1.08 1.19
CA LEU A 135 -10.72 1.50 0.23
C LEU A 135 -9.87 2.64 0.81
N TYR A 136 -10.49 3.59 1.50
CA TYR A 136 -9.79 4.66 2.21
C TYR A 136 -8.81 4.10 3.25
N ALA A 137 -9.26 3.19 4.12
CA ALA A 137 -8.41 2.54 5.12
C ALA A 137 -7.27 1.72 4.47
N SER A 138 -7.55 1.05 3.35
CA SER A 138 -6.54 0.28 2.59
C SER A 138 -5.48 1.19 1.96
N ARG A 139 -5.89 2.33 1.39
CA ARG A 139 -4.98 3.35 0.85
C ARG A 139 -4.17 4.04 1.95
N LEU A 140 -4.76 4.25 3.12
CA LEU A 140 -4.06 4.76 4.29
C LEU A 140 -2.95 3.81 4.75
N LEU A 141 -3.28 2.52 4.83
CA LEU A 141 -2.29 1.48 5.15
C LEU A 141 -1.17 1.43 4.12
N GLN A 142 -1.51 1.49 2.83
CA GLN A 142 -0.54 1.53 1.75
C GLN A 142 0.39 2.74 1.83
N TYR A 143 -0.16 3.92 2.15
CA TYR A 143 0.66 5.12 2.30
C TYR A 143 1.61 5.00 3.50
N ALA A 144 1.14 4.41 4.61
CA ALA A 144 2.01 4.12 5.76
C ALA A 144 3.12 3.13 5.39
N ASP A 145 2.84 2.08 4.61
CA ASP A 145 3.84 1.13 4.11
C ASP A 145 4.85 1.81 3.17
N ALA A 146 4.38 2.72 2.30
CA ALA A 146 5.22 3.51 1.42
C ALA A 146 6.16 4.44 2.19
N LEU A 147 5.63 5.16 3.18
CA LEU A 147 6.43 6.03 4.04
C LEU A 147 7.40 5.24 4.92
N GLU A 148 6.98 4.08 5.46
CA GLU A 148 7.88 3.20 6.21
C GLU A 148 9.04 2.73 5.33
N HIS A 149 8.76 2.31 4.09
CA HIS A 149 9.80 1.91 3.13
C HIS A 149 10.76 3.06 2.83
N LEU A 150 10.24 4.26 2.55
CA LEU A 150 11.04 5.45 2.28
C LEU A 150 11.94 5.82 3.48
N LEU A 151 11.37 5.90 4.69
CA LEU A 151 12.09 6.36 5.88
C LEU A 151 13.08 5.30 6.40
N SER A 152 12.85 4.02 6.12
CA SER A 152 13.75 2.94 6.51
C SER A 152 14.86 2.70 5.49
N THR A 153 14.58 2.73 4.19
CA THR A 153 15.56 2.38 3.16
C THR A 153 16.21 3.58 2.48
N GLY A 154 15.53 4.73 2.47
CA GLY A 154 15.90 5.87 1.63
C GLY A 154 15.53 5.68 0.15
N GLN A 155 14.88 4.58 -0.24
CA GLN A 155 14.46 4.39 -1.62
C GLN A 155 13.16 5.15 -1.91
N GLY A 156 13.12 5.89 -3.02
CA GLY A 156 11.90 6.54 -3.50
C GLY A 156 10.77 5.54 -3.78
N VAL A 157 9.54 6.04 -3.76
CA VAL A 157 8.33 5.23 -3.87
C VAL A 157 7.36 5.84 -4.88
N VAL A 158 6.85 5.00 -5.77
CA VAL A 158 5.78 5.35 -6.72
C VAL A 158 4.49 4.66 -6.29
N LEU A 159 3.46 5.45 -6.06
CA LEU A 159 2.12 4.99 -5.66
C LEU A 159 1.11 5.22 -6.77
N GLU A 160 0.16 4.30 -6.92
CA GLU A 160 -1.00 4.50 -7.76
C GLU A 160 -2.19 4.98 -6.94
N ARG A 161 -2.56 6.25 -7.12
CA ARG A 161 -3.52 6.98 -6.28
C ARG A 161 -3.12 7.04 -4.81
N SER A 162 -3.36 8.18 -4.19
CA SER A 162 -3.04 8.40 -2.78
C SER A 162 -4.29 8.58 -1.94
N ILE A 163 -4.12 8.68 -0.62
CA ILE A 163 -5.21 9.05 0.31
C ILE A 163 -5.77 10.43 -0.06
N PHE A 164 -4.93 11.30 -0.62
CA PHE A 164 -5.31 12.65 -1.00
C PHE A 164 -6.26 12.69 -2.20
N SER A 165 -6.22 11.71 -3.11
CA SER A 165 -7.13 11.66 -4.26
C SER A 165 -8.43 10.89 -3.99
N ASP A 166 -8.55 10.20 -2.85
CA ASP A 166 -9.72 9.35 -2.55
C ASP A 166 -11.05 10.13 -2.48
N PHE A 167 -11.02 11.37 -1.99
CA PHE A 167 -12.25 12.16 -1.81
C PHE A 167 -12.96 12.48 -3.14
N VAL A 168 -12.23 12.47 -4.26
CA VAL A 168 -12.78 12.72 -5.60
C VAL A 168 -13.83 11.66 -5.95
N PHE A 169 -13.59 10.40 -5.58
CA PHE A 169 -14.56 9.31 -5.77
C PHE A 169 -15.79 9.49 -4.89
N LEU A 170 -15.58 9.91 -3.64
CA LEU A 170 -16.68 10.18 -2.71
C LEU A 170 -17.58 11.31 -3.21
N GLU A 171 -17.01 12.42 -3.67
CA GLU A 171 -17.78 13.55 -4.20
C GLU A 171 -18.55 13.17 -5.46
N ALA A 172 -17.94 12.40 -6.36
CA ALA A 172 -18.65 11.87 -7.53
C ALA A 172 -19.81 10.95 -7.13
N MET A 173 -19.63 10.09 -6.12
CA MET A 173 -20.71 9.25 -5.60
C MET A 173 -21.84 10.07 -4.96
N TYR A 174 -21.51 11.16 -4.29
CA TYR A 174 -22.49 12.07 -3.69
C TYR A 174 -23.29 12.81 -4.76
N ASN A 175 -22.63 13.33 -5.81
CA ASN A 175 -23.28 14.04 -6.91
C ASN A 175 -24.26 13.14 -7.68
N GLN A 176 -23.93 11.85 -7.83
CA GLN A 176 -24.83 10.86 -8.44
C GLN A 176 -25.95 10.36 -7.50
N GLY A 177 -25.92 10.77 -6.22
CA GLY A 177 -26.88 10.37 -5.20
C GLY A 177 -26.76 8.89 -4.82
N TYR A 178 -25.55 8.33 -4.84
CA TYR A 178 -25.28 6.96 -4.37
C TYR A 178 -25.07 6.88 -2.86
N ILE A 179 -24.64 7.98 -2.25
CA ILE A 179 -24.38 8.07 -0.81
C ILE A 179 -25.15 9.23 -0.19
N ARG A 180 -25.46 9.09 1.10
CA ARG A 180 -26.16 10.12 1.87
C ARG A 180 -25.19 11.21 2.35
N LYS A 181 -25.74 12.37 2.72
CA LYS A 181 -24.94 13.51 3.19
C LYS A 181 -24.20 13.18 4.49
N GLU A 182 -24.85 12.45 5.40
CA GLU A 182 -24.28 12.02 6.68
C GLU A 182 -23.03 11.15 6.48
N CYS A 183 -23.00 10.34 5.43
CA CYS A 183 -21.84 9.55 5.06
C CYS A 183 -20.67 10.43 4.59
N VAL A 184 -20.95 11.50 3.85
CA VAL A 184 -19.93 12.47 3.43
C VAL A 184 -19.36 13.22 4.64
N ASP A 185 -20.22 13.62 5.58
CA ASP A 185 -19.78 14.31 6.80
C ASP A 185 -18.91 13.40 7.69
N HIS A 186 -19.27 12.12 7.83
CA HIS A 186 -18.42 11.13 8.51
C HIS A 186 -17.05 10.98 7.82
N TYR A 187 -17.03 10.87 6.48
CA TYR A 187 -15.76 10.76 5.75
C TYR A 187 -14.89 12.00 5.94
N ARG A 188 -15.48 13.21 5.92
CA ARG A 188 -14.75 14.46 6.16
C ARG A 188 -14.13 14.50 7.55
N GLU A 189 -14.83 13.99 8.56
CA GLU A 189 -14.29 13.91 9.92
C GLU A 189 -13.12 12.93 10.00
N VAL A 190 -13.24 11.75 9.41
CA VAL A 190 -12.12 10.78 9.31
C VAL A 190 -10.93 11.43 8.59
N LYS A 191 -11.15 12.04 7.41
CA LYS A 191 -10.12 12.74 6.62
C LYS A 191 -9.41 13.83 7.43
N ARG A 192 -10.17 14.59 8.25
CA ARG A 192 -9.65 15.67 9.10
C ARG A 192 -8.75 15.14 10.23
N LEU A 193 -9.03 13.96 10.76
CA LEU A 193 -8.25 13.33 11.82
C LEU A 193 -7.00 12.63 11.28
N THR A 194 -7.08 11.99 10.12
CA THR A 194 -5.99 11.18 9.55
C THR A 194 -4.99 12.00 8.73
N LEU A 195 -5.43 12.87 7.81
CA LEU A 195 -4.53 13.52 6.84
C LEU A 195 -3.43 14.39 7.46
N PRO A 196 -3.70 15.25 8.47
CA PRO A 196 -2.67 16.11 9.04
C PRO A 196 -1.51 15.37 9.71
N GLN A 197 -1.67 14.07 9.95
CA GLN A 197 -0.65 13.22 10.56
C GLN A 197 0.44 12.80 9.58
N TYR A 198 0.20 12.96 8.28
CA TYR A 198 1.11 12.51 7.23
C TYR A 198 1.54 13.67 6.33
N LEU A 199 2.74 13.55 5.78
CA LEU A 199 3.24 14.50 4.80
C LEU A 199 2.60 14.20 3.44
N PRO A 200 2.26 15.23 2.62
CA PRO A 200 1.77 15.05 1.26
C PRO A 200 2.84 14.42 0.36
N PRO A 201 2.51 13.87 -0.82
CA PRO A 201 3.52 13.42 -1.78
C PRO A 201 4.39 14.58 -2.28
N HIS A 202 5.56 14.28 -2.85
CA HIS A 202 6.44 15.30 -3.43
C HIS A 202 5.98 15.71 -4.82
N VAL A 203 5.58 14.72 -5.62
CA VAL A 203 5.09 14.90 -7.00
C VAL A 203 3.77 14.19 -7.16
N VAL A 204 2.79 14.90 -7.72
CA VAL A 204 1.53 14.32 -8.18
C VAL A 204 1.52 14.37 -9.70
N ILE A 205 1.44 13.21 -10.33
CA ILE A 205 1.34 13.05 -11.78
C ILE A 205 -0.11 12.76 -12.11
N TYR A 206 -0.79 13.70 -12.77
CA TYR A 206 -2.17 13.53 -13.20
C TYR A 206 -2.24 13.24 -14.70
N VAL A 207 -2.85 12.09 -15.04
CA VAL A 207 -3.09 11.71 -16.43
C VAL A 207 -4.49 12.14 -16.86
N ASP A 208 -4.56 13.18 -17.69
CA ASP A 208 -5.79 13.71 -18.24
C ASP A 208 -6.23 12.89 -19.46
N VAL A 209 -7.31 12.14 -19.29
CA VAL A 209 -7.93 11.33 -20.35
C VAL A 209 -9.40 11.73 -20.42
N PRO A 210 -9.91 12.11 -21.61
CA PRO A 210 -11.30 12.52 -21.74
C PRO A 210 -12.27 11.35 -21.49
N VAL A 211 -13.40 11.62 -20.82
CA VAL A 211 -14.47 10.63 -20.55
C VAL A 211 -14.86 9.73 -21.73
N PRO A 212 -15.12 10.23 -22.96
CA PRO A 212 -15.50 9.36 -24.08
C PRO A 212 -14.40 8.33 -24.44
N GLU A 213 -13.13 8.71 -24.28
CA GLU A 213 -12.02 7.79 -24.48
C GLU A 213 -11.94 6.75 -23.35
N ILE A 214 -12.14 7.17 -22.10
CA ILE A 214 -12.21 6.26 -20.95
C ILE A 214 -13.30 5.21 -21.13
N GLN A 215 -14.50 5.62 -21.56
CA GLN A 215 -15.60 4.69 -21.83
C GLN A 215 -15.23 3.68 -22.92
N SER A 216 -14.58 4.14 -23.98
CA SER A 216 -14.09 3.26 -25.04
C SER A 216 -13.06 2.26 -24.52
N ARG A 217 -12.18 2.67 -23.59
CA ARG A 217 -11.20 1.79 -22.94
C ARG A 217 -11.85 0.78 -22.01
N ILE A 218 -12.85 1.18 -21.23
CA ILE A 218 -13.63 0.29 -20.37
C ILE A 218 -14.34 -0.78 -21.21
N GLN A 219 -14.96 -0.38 -22.32
CA GLN A 219 -15.59 -1.32 -23.25
C GLN A 219 -14.58 -2.29 -23.88
N LYS A 220 -13.37 -1.83 -24.23
CA LYS A 220 -12.30 -2.69 -24.76
C LYS A 220 -11.77 -3.69 -23.74
N ARG A 221 -11.72 -3.32 -22.46
CA ARG A 221 -11.30 -4.20 -21.36
C ARG A 221 -12.29 -5.36 -21.17
N GLY A 222 -13.59 -5.10 -21.42
CA GLY A 222 -14.62 -6.13 -21.48
C GLY A 222 -15.10 -6.64 -20.12
N ASP A 223 -14.78 -5.93 -19.03
CA ASP A 223 -15.24 -6.31 -17.69
C ASP A 223 -16.75 -5.98 -17.53
N PRO A 224 -17.63 -6.97 -17.34
CA PRO A 224 -19.08 -6.79 -17.43
C PRO A 224 -19.65 -5.87 -16.34
N HIS A 225 -18.97 -5.77 -15.20
CA HIS A 225 -19.34 -4.88 -14.10
C HIS A 225 -18.87 -3.45 -14.36
N GLU A 226 -17.61 -3.25 -14.77
CA GLU A 226 -17.07 -1.90 -15.07
C GLU A 226 -17.81 -1.23 -16.24
N MET A 227 -18.33 -2.01 -17.19
CA MET A 227 -19.13 -1.48 -18.31
C MET A 227 -20.43 -0.78 -17.88
N LYS A 228 -20.95 -1.04 -16.68
CA LYS A 228 -22.19 -0.42 -16.17
C LYS A 228 -21.97 0.98 -15.60
N VAL A 229 -20.72 1.45 -15.53
CA VAL A 229 -20.39 2.77 -15.01
C VAL A 229 -20.99 3.87 -15.89
N THR A 230 -21.68 4.82 -15.27
CA THR A 230 -22.33 5.92 -15.98
C THR A 230 -21.29 6.95 -16.48
N SER A 231 -21.52 7.54 -17.66
CA SER A 231 -20.71 8.65 -18.17
C SER A 231 -20.69 9.84 -17.20
N ALA A 232 -21.85 10.14 -16.59
CA ALA A 232 -22.00 11.22 -15.64
C ALA A 232 -21.09 11.04 -14.41
N TYR A 233 -20.98 9.81 -13.89
CA TYR A 233 -20.07 9.52 -12.77
C TYR A 233 -18.60 9.75 -13.14
N LEU A 234 -18.18 9.30 -14.33
CA LEU A 234 -16.81 9.54 -14.82
C LEU A 234 -16.50 11.02 -15.03
N GLN A 235 -17.49 11.79 -15.51
CA GLN A 235 -17.38 13.24 -15.67
C GLN A 235 -17.28 13.95 -14.32
N ASP A 236 -18.06 13.52 -13.32
CA ASP A 236 -17.98 14.08 -11.97
C ASP A 236 -16.62 13.82 -11.32
N ILE A 237 -16.04 12.63 -11.53
CA ILE A 237 -14.67 12.32 -11.10
C ILE A 237 -13.68 13.28 -11.76
N GLU A 238 -13.74 13.44 -13.08
CA GLU A 238 -12.84 14.34 -13.80
C GLU A 238 -12.98 15.80 -13.32
N ASN A 239 -14.21 16.26 -13.12
CA ASN A 239 -14.51 17.59 -12.61
C ASN A 239 -13.95 17.80 -11.20
N ALA A 240 -14.11 16.83 -10.30
CA ALA A 240 -13.59 16.93 -8.93
C ALA A 240 -12.05 16.86 -8.89
N TYR A 241 -11.41 16.08 -9.78
CA TYR A 241 -9.95 16.14 -9.96
C TYR A 241 -9.50 17.55 -10.36
N LYS A 242 -10.10 18.12 -11.41
CA LYS A 242 -9.68 19.40 -11.99
C LYS A 242 -9.99 20.60 -11.09
N ASN A 243 -11.15 20.60 -10.43
CA ASN A 243 -11.63 21.77 -9.69
C ASN A 243 -11.16 21.81 -8.23
N ILE A 244 -10.92 20.66 -7.60
CA ILE A 244 -10.67 20.59 -6.15
C ILE A 244 -9.28 20.00 -5.88
N PHE A 245 -8.99 18.81 -6.41
CA PHE A 245 -7.75 18.09 -6.11
C PHE A 245 -6.50 18.79 -6.65
N LEU A 246 -6.44 19.10 -7.95
CA LEU A 246 -5.25 19.73 -8.55
C LEU A 246 -4.93 21.11 -7.92
N PRO A 247 -5.90 22.01 -7.67
CA PRO A 247 -5.63 23.27 -6.99
C PRO A 247 -5.17 23.12 -5.53
N GLU A 248 -5.69 22.13 -4.79
CA GLU A 248 -5.26 21.84 -3.42
C GLU A 248 -3.83 21.29 -3.40
N MET A 249 -3.53 20.33 -4.27
CA MET A 249 -2.21 19.71 -4.38
C MET A 249 -1.16 20.70 -4.88
N SER A 250 -1.48 21.56 -5.83
CA SER A 250 -0.54 22.57 -6.37
C SER A 250 0.00 23.55 -5.31
N LYS A 251 -0.69 23.70 -4.17
CA LYS A 251 -0.22 24.52 -3.04
C LYS A 251 0.80 23.77 -2.18
N GLN A 252 0.68 22.45 -2.06
CA GLN A 252 1.45 21.62 -1.14
C GLN A 252 2.61 20.87 -1.82
N CYS A 253 2.48 20.55 -3.11
CA CYS A 253 3.43 19.73 -3.86
C CYS A 253 3.53 20.18 -5.32
N GLU A 254 4.49 19.60 -6.05
CA GLU A 254 4.62 19.84 -7.49
C GLU A 254 3.67 18.92 -8.26
N VAL A 255 2.89 19.51 -9.16
CA VAL A 255 1.87 18.79 -9.93
C VAL A 255 2.27 18.80 -11.40
N LEU A 256 2.36 17.61 -11.99
CA LEU A 256 2.61 17.41 -13.41
C LEU A 256 1.32 16.89 -14.06
N VAL A 257 0.85 17.57 -15.09
CA VAL A 257 -0.35 17.19 -15.84
C VAL A 257 0.06 16.72 -17.22
N TYR A 258 -0.30 15.49 -17.57
CA TYR A 258 -0.02 14.91 -18.87
C TYR A 258 -1.31 14.55 -19.60
N SER A 259 -1.32 14.83 -20.90
CA SER A 259 -2.34 14.31 -21.79
C SER A 259 -2.13 12.83 -22.09
N THR A 260 -3.14 12.17 -22.65
CA THR A 260 -3.09 10.76 -23.04
C THR A 260 -1.84 10.38 -23.84
N TRP A 261 -1.50 11.12 -24.89
CA TRP A 261 -0.37 10.81 -25.79
C TRP A 261 0.98 11.09 -25.15
N GLU A 262 1.07 12.09 -24.28
CA GLU A 262 2.30 12.37 -23.53
C GLU A 262 2.56 11.33 -22.46
N SER A 263 1.49 10.81 -21.83
CA SER A 263 1.59 9.78 -20.80
C SER A 263 2.10 8.43 -21.31
N GLU A 264 2.06 8.17 -22.62
CA GLU A 264 2.67 6.98 -23.22
C GLU A 264 4.20 7.08 -23.30
N ASN A 265 4.76 8.29 -23.29
CA ASN A 265 6.20 8.51 -23.35
C ASN A 265 6.78 8.64 -21.93
N SER A 266 7.03 7.50 -21.29
CA SER A 266 7.59 7.45 -19.92
C SER A 266 8.93 8.18 -19.77
N ILE A 267 9.76 8.21 -20.82
CA ILE A 267 11.04 8.93 -20.82
C ILE A 267 10.84 10.43 -20.56
N LYS A 268 9.88 11.06 -21.26
CA LYS A 268 9.57 12.48 -21.08
C LYS A 268 9.14 12.77 -19.64
N VAL A 269 8.29 11.92 -19.09
CA VAL A 269 7.80 12.06 -17.71
C VAL A 269 8.94 11.95 -16.70
N VAL A 270 9.88 11.03 -16.92
CA VAL A 270 11.06 10.86 -16.06
C VAL A 270 11.99 12.07 -16.16
N GLU A 271 12.26 12.58 -17.36
CA GLU A 271 13.06 13.80 -17.55
C GLU A 271 12.44 15.00 -16.83
N ASP A 272 11.13 15.21 -16.99
CA ASP A 272 10.42 16.28 -16.31
C ASP A 272 10.54 16.17 -14.78
N ILE A 273 10.46 14.94 -14.22
CA ILE A 273 10.64 14.68 -12.79
C ILE A 273 12.05 15.05 -12.34
N GLU A 274 13.09 14.71 -13.11
CA GLU A 274 14.47 15.02 -12.75
C GLU A 274 14.79 16.52 -12.80
N TYR A 275 14.16 17.26 -13.72
CA TYR A 275 14.34 18.70 -13.84
C TYR A 275 13.51 19.52 -12.85
N LEU A 276 12.57 18.91 -12.13
CA LEU A 276 11.74 19.60 -11.15
C LEU A 276 12.56 20.11 -9.96
N LYS A 277 12.33 21.38 -9.61
CA LYS A 277 12.88 21.98 -8.39
C LYS A 277 11.87 21.92 -7.27
N TYR A 278 12.17 21.13 -6.25
CA TYR A 278 11.29 20.94 -5.08
C TYR A 278 11.43 22.07 -4.08
N ASN A 279 10.69 23.15 -4.29
CA ASN A 279 10.68 24.31 -3.40
C ASN A 279 9.41 24.40 -2.53
N LYS A 280 8.43 23.52 -2.77
CA LYS A 280 7.12 23.54 -2.12
C LYS A 280 6.98 22.39 -1.12
N GLY A 281 6.13 22.62 -0.12
CA GLY A 281 5.64 21.59 0.78
C GLY A 281 6.38 21.49 2.11
N PRO A 282 5.77 20.79 3.08
CA PRO A 282 6.27 20.69 4.45
C PRO A 282 7.53 19.80 4.58
N TRP A 283 7.96 19.13 3.51
CA TRP A 283 9.12 18.23 3.52
C TRP A 283 10.44 18.93 3.86
N LEU A 284 10.60 20.19 3.42
CA LEU A 284 11.82 20.96 3.66
C LEU A 284 11.95 21.42 5.12
N GLU A 285 10.84 21.53 5.84
CA GLU A 285 10.79 21.97 7.24
C GLU A 285 11.02 20.81 8.23
N GLN A 286 11.07 19.57 7.75
CA GLN A 286 11.17 18.40 8.61
C GLN A 286 12.57 18.24 9.21
N THR A 287 12.60 17.92 10.50
CA THR A 287 13.83 17.62 11.24
C THR A 287 13.98 16.10 11.43
N ASP A 288 15.18 15.65 11.81
CA ASP A 288 15.44 14.25 12.23
C ASP A 288 14.42 13.75 13.27
N ILE A 289 14.00 14.64 14.18
CA ILE A 289 13.03 14.32 15.24
C ILE A 289 11.63 14.14 14.65
N SER A 290 11.22 15.03 13.75
CA SER A 290 9.93 14.91 13.05
C SER A 290 9.85 13.60 12.26
N PHE A 291 10.91 13.26 11.51
CA PHE A 291 11.00 11.99 10.79
C PHE A 291 11.03 10.78 11.72
N HIS A 292 11.66 10.88 12.90
CA HIS A 292 11.64 9.82 13.90
C HIS A 292 10.21 9.52 14.38
N TYR A 293 9.44 10.53 14.75
CA TYR A 293 8.05 10.34 15.18
C TYR A 293 7.15 9.84 14.04
N LEU A 294 7.32 10.37 12.83
CA LEU A 294 6.60 9.88 11.66
C LEU A 294 6.91 8.39 11.41
N ARG A 295 8.19 7.99 11.50
CA ARG A 295 8.63 6.59 11.32
C ARG A 295 8.05 5.66 12.38
N LEU A 296 8.01 6.09 13.65
CA LEU A 296 7.39 5.30 14.72
C LEU A 296 5.90 5.07 14.47
N ARG A 297 5.18 6.11 14.05
CA ARG A 297 3.75 6.03 13.74
C ARG A 297 3.46 5.10 12.58
N VAL A 298 4.13 5.29 11.43
CA VAL A 298 3.85 4.48 10.23
C VAL A 298 4.19 3.01 10.42
N GLN A 299 5.09 2.69 11.35
CA GLN A 299 5.44 1.32 11.71
C GLN A 299 4.32 0.62 12.52
N ASP A 300 3.56 1.35 13.34
CA ASP A 300 2.41 0.80 14.05
C ASP A 300 1.13 0.92 13.22
N LYS A 301 0.83 -0.15 12.48
CA LYS A 301 -0.36 -0.21 11.61
C LYS A 301 -1.68 -0.10 12.38
N ILE A 302 -1.71 -0.41 13.67
CA ILE A 302 -2.92 -0.26 14.49
C ILE A 302 -3.12 1.23 14.80
N GLU A 303 -2.06 1.95 15.21
CA GLU A 303 -2.14 3.40 15.44
C GLU A 303 -2.53 4.16 14.17
N VAL A 304 -2.00 3.76 13.01
CA VAL A 304 -2.37 4.33 11.70
C VAL A 304 -3.87 4.20 11.43
N LEU A 305 -4.47 3.05 11.77
CA LEU A 305 -5.87 2.74 11.48
C LEU A 305 -6.84 3.18 12.58
N ASP A 306 -6.36 3.53 13.78
CA ASP A 306 -7.21 3.88 14.94
C ASP A 306 -8.19 5.01 14.60
N PHE A 307 -7.70 6.04 13.89
CA PHE A 307 -8.51 7.20 13.46
C PHE A 307 -9.47 6.90 12.30
N THR A 308 -9.40 5.72 11.67
CA THR A 308 -10.38 5.30 10.66
C THR A 308 -11.67 4.77 11.29
N THR A 309 -11.60 4.29 12.53
CA THR A 309 -12.72 3.74 13.27
C THR A 309 -13.27 4.74 14.29
N VAL A 310 -13.81 5.85 13.80
CA VAL A 310 -14.43 6.88 14.65
C VAL A 310 -15.76 6.34 15.20
N PRO A 311 -16.09 6.56 16.49
CA PRO A 311 -17.33 6.06 17.10
C PRO A 311 -18.56 6.87 16.69
N ILE A 312 -18.80 7.02 15.39
CA ILE A 312 -19.98 7.63 14.80
C ILE A 312 -20.83 6.52 14.17
N TYR A 313 -22.02 6.34 14.68
CA TYR A 313 -22.90 5.25 14.26
C TYR A 313 -23.68 5.63 13.00
N LEU A 314 -23.23 5.08 11.86
CA LEU A 314 -23.96 5.14 10.59
C LEU A 314 -24.45 3.75 10.19
N PRO A 315 -25.70 3.60 9.71
CA PRO A 315 -26.27 2.32 9.29
C PRO A 315 -25.42 1.53 8.26
N GLU A 316 -24.69 2.21 7.37
CA GLU A 316 -23.93 1.58 6.29
C GLU A 316 -22.64 0.86 6.77
N ILE A 317 -22.02 1.39 7.83
CA ILE A 317 -20.74 0.90 8.37
C ILE A 317 -20.87 0.24 9.73
N THR A 318 -21.93 0.53 10.49
CA THR A 318 -22.11 -0.02 11.84
C THR A 318 -22.48 -1.48 11.76
N ILE A 319 -21.62 -2.35 12.30
CA ILE A 319 -21.86 -3.78 12.38
C ILE A 319 -22.46 -4.11 13.74
N GLY A 320 -23.55 -4.87 13.77
CA GLY A 320 -24.16 -5.33 15.01
C GLY A 320 -23.23 -6.23 15.82
N ALA A 321 -23.29 -6.13 17.16
CA ALA A 321 -22.37 -6.84 18.06
C ALA A 321 -22.35 -8.37 17.85
N HIS A 322 -23.52 -8.98 17.59
CA HIS A 322 -23.62 -10.42 17.31
C HIS A 322 -22.88 -10.81 16.01
N GLN A 323 -23.06 -10.03 14.95
CA GLN A 323 -22.38 -10.27 13.68
C GLN A 323 -20.87 -10.06 13.82
N GLY A 324 -20.45 -8.98 14.50
CA GLY A 324 -19.04 -8.71 14.76
C GLY A 324 -18.36 -9.84 15.53
N THR A 325 -19.01 -10.35 16.59
CA THR A 325 -18.50 -11.49 17.37
C THR A 325 -18.38 -12.75 16.51
N ARG A 326 -19.38 -13.02 15.66
CA ARG A 326 -19.36 -14.16 14.74
C ARG A 326 -18.18 -14.06 13.77
N ILE A 327 -18.01 -12.91 13.11
CA ILE A 327 -16.93 -12.67 12.15
C ILE A 327 -15.56 -12.79 12.83
N GLN A 328 -15.41 -12.22 14.02
CA GLN A 328 -14.16 -12.29 14.78
C GLN A 328 -13.78 -13.73 15.16
N ASN A 329 -14.75 -14.53 15.60
CA ASN A 329 -14.53 -15.93 15.91
C ASN A 329 -14.15 -16.75 14.67
N SER A 330 -14.86 -16.53 13.55
CA SER A 330 -14.52 -17.17 12.26
C SER A 330 -13.13 -16.75 11.77
N PHE A 331 -12.75 -15.47 11.91
CA PHE A 331 -11.43 -14.97 11.53
C PHE A 331 -10.32 -15.62 12.36
N ARG A 332 -10.52 -15.79 13.67
CA ARG A 332 -9.57 -16.47 14.56
C ARG A 332 -9.48 -17.98 14.31
N ALA A 333 -10.49 -18.57 13.68
CA ALA A 333 -10.48 -19.97 13.29
C ALA A 333 -9.68 -20.21 11.98
N LEU A 334 -9.33 -19.14 11.25
CA LEU A 334 -8.46 -19.25 10.08
C LEU A 334 -7.02 -19.60 10.50
N PRO A 335 -6.33 -20.48 9.74
CA PRO A 335 -4.97 -20.85 10.04
C PRO A 335 -4.06 -19.62 10.00
N GLY A 336 -3.11 -19.54 10.95
CA GLY A 336 -2.14 -18.44 11.02
C GLY A 336 -2.67 -17.09 11.52
N ARG A 337 -3.95 -16.99 11.88
CA ARG A 337 -4.60 -15.74 12.32
C ARG A 337 -5.08 -15.75 13.78
N LYS A 338 -4.97 -16.88 14.46
CA LYS A 338 -5.41 -17.04 15.85
C LYS A 338 -4.54 -16.27 16.84
N TYR A 339 -3.22 -16.33 16.66
CA TYR A 339 -2.23 -15.65 17.49
C TYR A 339 -1.37 -14.69 16.67
N LYS A 340 -0.52 -13.92 17.36
CA LYS A 340 0.44 -13.03 16.71
C LYS A 340 1.33 -13.82 15.73
N PRO A 341 1.74 -13.24 14.60
CA PRO A 341 2.67 -13.89 13.67
C PRO A 341 3.91 -14.41 14.40
N GLY A 342 4.30 -15.67 14.13
CA GLY A 342 5.43 -16.33 14.78
C GLY A 342 5.07 -17.21 15.99
N TYR A 343 3.80 -17.25 16.40
CA TYR A 343 3.26 -18.06 17.50
C TYR A 343 2.14 -19.04 17.10
N ASN A 344 1.94 -19.29 15.81
CA ASN A 344 0.89 -20.16 15.29
C ASN A 344 1.46 -21.55 14.94
N ALA A 345 1.26 -22.53 15.83
CA ALA A 345 1.77 -23.90 15.63
C ALA A 345 1.21 -24.57 14.36
N GLU A 346 -0.03 -24.25 13.99
CA GLU A 346 -0.75 -24.82 12.85
C GLU A 346 -0.08 -24.50 11.49
N VAL A 347 0.59 -23.36 11.39
CA VAL A 347 1.34 -22.95 10.18
C VAL A 347 2.82 -23.33 10.25
N GLY A 348 3.23 -24.06 11.28
CA GLY A 348 4.60 -24.56 11.43
C GLY A 348 5.55 -23.61 12.16
N ASP A 349 5.04 -22.65 12.93
CA ASP A 349 5.89 -21.78 13.75
C ASP A 349 6.68 -22.60 14.78
N LYS A 350 8.01 -22.45 14.74
CA LYS A 350 8.92 -23.15 15.66
C LYS A 350 9.27 -22.29 16.87
N TRP A 351 9.69 -22.95 17.95
CA TRP A 351 10.19 -22.32 19.18
C TRP A 351 9.20 -21.37 19.85
N ILE A 352 7.90 -21.69 19.77
CA ILE A 352 6.81 -20.84 20.30
C ILE A 352 6.99 -20.56 21.80
N TRP A 353 7.52 -21.52 22.55
CA TRP A 353 7.75 -21.41 24.00
C TRP A 353 9.03 -20.65 24.38
N LEU A 354 9.92 -20.35 23.43
CA LEU A 354 11.20 -19.63 23.62
C LEU A 354 11.23 -18.26 22.95
N LYS A 355 10.12 -17.81 22.37
CA LYS A 355 9.94 -16.47 21.82
C LYS A 355 9.11 -15.67 22.81
#